data_AF-A0A357LSZ0-F1
#
_entry.id   AF-A0A357LSZ0-F1
#
_cell.length_a   1.000
_cell.length_b   1.000
_cell.length_c   1.000
_cell.angle_alpha   90.00
_cell.angle_beta   90.00
_cell.angle_gamma   90.00
#
_symmetry.space_group_name_H-M   'P 1'
#
loop_
_entity.id
_entity.type
_entity.pdbx_description
1 polymer ?
#
loop_
_entity_poly.entity_id
_entity_poly.type
_entity_poly.pdbx_seq_one_letter_code
_entity_poly.pdbx_strand_id
1 'polypeptide(L)' 'MMSKIVNMRIFKDERDRANRASQDSGGDVLLVSQFTLAADLFSENRPAFSATAPAETG' A
#
# COMPACT_ATOMS: atom_id res chain seq x y z
N MET A 1 -9.90 -1.20 1.87
CA MET A 1 -8.44 -0.99 1.76
C MET A 1 -7.95 0.21 2.55
N MET A 2 -8.53 1.41 2.36
CA MET A 2 -8.13 2.64 3.06
C MET A 2 -8.00 2.48 4.59
N SER A 3 -9.00 1.91 5.26
CA SER A 3 -8.97 1.70 6.73
C SER A 3 -7.79 0.82 7.17
N LYS A 4 -7.33 -0.12 6.33
CA LYS A 4 -6.17 -0.97 6.65
C LYS A 4 -4.86 -0.17 6.58
N ILE A 5 -4.73 0.72 5.60
CA ILE A 5 -3.55 1.57 5.42
C ILE A 5 -3.47 2.56 6.59
N VAL A 6 -4.57 3.26 6.87
CA VAL A 6 -4.62 4.32 7.89
C VAL A 6 -4.41 3.76 9.30
N ASN A 7 -4.94 2.56 9.60
CA ASN A 7 -4.83 1.94 10.93
C ASN A 7 -3.62 1.02 11.10
N MET A 8 -2.72 0.95 10.11
CA MET A 8 -1.57 0.05 10.18
C MET A 8 -0.59 0.51 11.26
N ARG A 9 -0.32 -0.37 12.23
CA ARG A 9 0.53 -0.08 13.40
C ARG A 9 2.00 -0.37 13.10
N ILE A 10 2.66 0.56 12.44
CA ILE A 10 4.08 0.45 12.03
C ILE A 10 4.97 1.52 12.66
N PHE A 11 4.40 2.46 13.41
CA PHE A 11 5.15 3.52 14.08
C PHE A 11 5.42 3.18 15.55
N LYS A 12 6.57 3.63 16.05
CA LYS A 12 7.06 3.33 17.40
C LYS A 12 6.30 4.12 18.47
N ASP A 13 6.05 3.47 19.60
CA ASP A 13 5.57 4.07 20.84
C ASP A 13 6.74 4.46 21.78
N GLU A 14 6.43 4.91 23.00
CA GLU A 14 7.44 5.29 24.00
C GLU A 14 8.33 4.12 24.47
N ARG A 15 7.93 2.88 24.18
CA ARG A 15 8.66 1.65 24.53
C ARG A 15 9.38 1.06 23.32
N ASP A 16 9.55 1.84 22.26
CA ASP A 16 10.20 1.47 21.00
C ASP A 16 9.49 0.34 20.22
N ARG A 17 8.22 0.08 20.52
CA ARG A 17 7.43 -0.97 19.84
C ARG A 17 6.52 -0.38 18.77
N ALA A 18 6.36 -1.09 17.66
CA ALA A 18 5.47 -0.70 16.56
C ALA A 18 3.99 -0.88 16.93
N ASN A 19 3.43 0.13 17.61
CA ASN A 19 2.09 0.10 18.18
C ASN A 19 1.23 1.31 17.78
N ARG A 20 1.76 2.25 16.99
CA ARG A 20 1.03 3.45 16.56
C ARG A 20 0.73 3.41 15.07
N ALA A 21 -0.45 3.90 14.70
CA ALA A 21 -0.80 4.17 13.32
C ALA A 21 -0.30 5.56 12.89
N SER A 22 -0.32 5.86 11.58
CA SER A 22 0.15 7.16 11.06
C SER A 22 -0.56 8.34 11.72
N GLN A 23 -1.87 8.20 11.95
CA GLN A 23 -2.69 9.23 12.59
C GLN A 23 -2.27 9.51 14.03
N ASP A 24 -1.92 8.46 14.79
CA ASP A 24 -1.47 8.58 16.19
C ASP A 24 -0.08 9.22 16.29
N SER A 25 0.71 9.12 15.22
CA SER A 25 2.07 9.63 15.13
C SER A 25 2.16 11.02 14.50
N GLY A 26 1.04 11.62 14.09
CA GLY A 26 0.99 12.92 13.41
C GLY A 26 1.64 12.90 12.01
N GLY A 27 1.69 11.73 11.36
CA GLY A 27 2.27 11.55 10.04
C GLY A 27 1.24 11.65 8.92
N ASP A 28 1.66 12.21 7.78
CA ASP A 28 0.87 12.30 6.56
C ASP A 28 1.05 11.09 5.63
N VAL A 29 0.18 10.98 4.62
CA VAL A 29 0.20 9.92 3.62
C VAL A 29 0.54 10.48 2.24
N LEU A 30 1.57 9.93 1.59
CA LEU A 30 1.82 10.11 0.16
C LEU A 30 1.23 8.93 -0.61
N LEU A 31 0.22 9.20 -1.43
CA LEU A 31 -0.43 8.20 -2.28
C LEU A 31 0.06 8.35 -3.73
N VAL A 32 0.56 7.27 -4.32
CA VAL A 32 1.06 7.24 -5.70
C VAL A 32 0.37 6.10 -6.44
N SER A 33 -0.23 6.39 -7.60
CA SER A 33 -0.80 5.35 -8.47
C SER A 33 0.32 4.43 -8.97
N GLN A 34 0.12 3.11 -8.86
CA GLN A 34 1.11 2.11 -9.23
C GLN A 34 0.46 0.83 -9.78
N PHE A 35 0.17 0.81 -11.09
CA PHE A 35 -0.48 -0.32 -11.75
C PHE A 35 0.37 -1.60 -11.71
N THR A 36 1.70 -1.47 -11.61
CA THR A 36 2.60 -2.61 -11.66
C THR A 36 2.47 -3.57 -10.48
N LEU A 37 1.93 -3.12 -9.35
CA LEU A 37 1.68 -3.97 -8.19
C LEU A 37 0.55 -4.99 -8.41
N ALA A 38 -0.28 -4.78 -9.42
CA ALA A 38 -1.36 -5.70 -9.80
C ALA A 38 -0.98 -6.62 -10.98
N ALA A 39 0.30 -6.67 -11.35
CA ALA A 39 0.78 -7.57 -12.40
C ALA A 39 0.65 -9.05 -12.01
N ASP A 40 0.31 -9.90 -12.97
CA ASP A 40 0.52 -11.35 -12.86
C ASP A 40 2.00 -11.66 -13.11
N LEU A 41 2.61 -12.34 -12.13
CA LEU A 41 4.01 -12.74 -12.11
C LEU A 41 4.19 -14.27 -12.06
N PHE A 42 3.10 -15.03 -12.13
CA PHE A 42 3.13 -16.49 -11.96
C PHE A 42 3.14 -17.24 -13.29
N SER A 43 2.57 -16.65 -14.35
CA SER A 43 2.40 -17.32 -15.64
C SER A 43 3.72 -17.44 -16.43
N GLU A 44 4.55 -16.38 -16.44
CA GLU A 44 5.83 -16.34 -17.17
C GLU A 44 6.83 -15.39 -16.49
N ASN A 45 8.07 -15.33 -17.00
CA ASN A 45 9.12 -14.43 -16.49
C ASN A 45 8.89 -12.95 -16.83
N ARG A 46 7.91 -12.62 -17.69
CA ARG A 46 7.54 -11.25 -18.02
C ARG A 46 6.22 -10.91 -17.30
N PRO A 47 6.17 -9.81 -16.53
CA PRO A 47 4.93 -9.35 -15.92
C PRO A 47 3.82 -9.12 -16.96
N ALA A 48 2.64 -9.67 -16.70
CA ALA A 48 1.43 -9.44 -17.48
C ALA A 48 0.46 -8.54 -16.72
N PHE A 49 -0.26 -7.67 -17.43
CA PHE A 49 -1.14 -6.66 -16.83
C PHE A 49 -2.61 -6.78 -17.25
N SER A 50 -3.00 -7.93 -17.80
CA SER A 50 -4.36 -8.18 -18.29
C SER A 50 -5.45 -8.04 -17.22
N ALA A 51 -5.10 -8.23 -15.94
CA ALA A 51 -6.01 -8.07 -14.80
C ALA A 51 -5.95 -6.69 -14.13
N THR A 52 -5.10 -5.77 -14.62
CA THR A 52 -5.02 -4.41 -14.06
C THR A 52 -6.17 -3.54 -14.55
N ALA A 53 -6.56 -2.55 -13.74
CA ALA A 53 -7.59 -1.60 -14.13
C ALA A 53 -7.12 -0.77 -15.35
N PRO A 54 -8.03 -0.44 -16.30
CA PRO A 54 -7.74 0.52 -17.36
C PRO A 54 -7.32 1.89 -16.79
N ALA A 55 -6.46 2.60 -17.53
CA ALA A 55 -5.89 3.88 -17.10
C ALA A 55 -6.93 4.96 -16.78
N GLU A 56 -8.10 4.92 -17.42
CA GLU A 56 -9.21 5.86 -17.20
C GLU A 56 -9.96 5.63 -15.87
N THR A 57 -9.85 4.44 -15.30
CA THR A 57 -10.59 4.02 -14.09
C THR A 57 -9.69 3.69 -12.90
N GLY A 58 -8.39 3.60 -13.12
CA GLY A 58 -7.38 3.20 -12.12
C GLY A 58 -6.86 4.33 -11.24
#